data_AF-A0A9E4BJY5-F1
#
_entry.id   AF-A0A9E4BJY5-F1
#
_cell.length_a   1.000
_cell.length_b   1.000
_cell.length_c   1.000
_cell.angle_alpha   90.00
_cell.angle_beta   90.00
_cell.angle_gamma   90.00
#
_symmetry.space_group_name_H-M   'P 1'
#
loop_
_entity.id
_entity.type
_entity.pdbx_description
1 polymer ?
#
loop_
_entity_poly.entity_id
_entity_poly.type
_entity_poly.pdbx_seq_one_letter_code
_entity_poly.pdbx_strand_id
1 'polypeptide(L)'
;YAADGFPVYVASGADAPEGSWELRSGTRESGPGGEYDGTFREDWQYVAGSGDLDQCNGRFGITPEFPEGIYHYYLTEDYPYIPRCVWGTPDSSFRQRRAGGPGGPRFRRRTPPRRY
;
A
#
# COMPACT_ATOMS: atom_id res chain seq x y z
N TYR A 1 -1.18 5.97 -9.81
CA TYR A 1 -0.19 6.80 -9.10
C TYR A 1 -0.44 6.70 -7.61
N ALA A 2 0.63 6.62 -6.83
CA ALA A 2 0.60 6.63 -5.38
C ALA A 2 0.41 8.07 -4.84
N ALA A 3 0.17 8.19 -3.54
CA ALA A 3 -0.13 9.46 -2.89
C ALA A 3 1.02 10.48 -2.94
N ASP A 4 2.25 10.01 -3.15
CA ASP A 4 3.48 10.78 -3.24
C ASP A 4 3.90 11.11 -4.69
N GLY A 5 3.06 10.78 -5.67
CA GLY A 5 3.26 11.16 -7.06
C GLY A 5 4.05 10.16 -7.92
N PHE A 6 4.50 9.02 -7.37
CA PHE A 6 5.17 7.98 -8.17
C PHE A 6 4.16 7.02 -8.83
N PRO A 7 4.46 6.50 -10.04
CA PRO A 7 3.60 5.55 -10.73
C PRO A 7 3.54 4.21 -9.99
N VAL A 8 2.47 3.46 -10.26
CA VAL A 8 2.24 2.10 -9.75
C VAL A 8 1.95 1.23 -10.97
N TYR A 9 2.72 0.18 -11.17
CA TYR A 9 2.58 -0.77 -12.28
C TYR A 9 2.11 -2.13 -11.76
N VAL A 10 1.53 -2.96 -12.65
CA VAL A 10 1.26 -4.36 -12.36
C VAL A 10 2.47 -5.18 -12.80
N ALA A 11 3.05 -5.95 -11.88
CA ALA A 11 4.05 -6.96 -12.18
C ALA A 11 3.34 -8.26 -12.58
N SER A 12 3.58 -8.75 -13.78
CA SER A 12 2.95 -9.97 -14.30
C SER A 12 3.85 -10.67 -15.31
N GLY A 13 3.78 -12.00 -15.38
CA GLY A 13 4.56 -12.81 -16.30
C GLY A 13 5.91 -13.27 -15.72
N ALA A 14 6.67 -14.03 -16.52
CA ALA A 14 7.88 -14.70 -16.05
C ALA A 14 9.03 -13.75 -15.65
N ASP A 15 9.04 -12.53 -16.22
CA ASP A 15 10.04 -11.49 -15.94
C ASP A 15 9.51 -10.42 -14.95
N ALA A 16 8.44 -10.73 -14.22
CA ALA A 16 7.90 -9.86 -13.19
C ALA A 16 8.92 -9.68 -12.05
N PRO A 17 9.17 -8.45 -11.57
CA PRO A 17 10.10 -8.24 -10.47
C PRO A 17 9.58 -8.89 -9.18
N GLU A 18 10.50 -9.51 -8.43
CA GLU A 18 10.18 -10.23 -7.20
C GLU A 18 10.30 -9.34 -5.96
N GLY A 19 9.40 -9.53 -5.00
CA GLY A 19 9.41 -8.81 -3.72
C GLY A 19 10.53 -9.29 -2.79
N SER A 20 11.22 -8.37 -2.09
CA SER A 20 12.25 -8.74 -1.10
C SER A 20 11.66 -9.05 0.30
N TRP A 21 10.53 -9.75 0.36
CA TRP A 21 9.86 -10.12 1.61
C TRP A 21 9.75 -11.63 1.73
N GLU A 22 10.17 -12.16 2.88
CA GLU A 22 10.21 -13.59 3.13
C GLU A 22 9.29 -13.95 4.30
N LEU A 23 8.64 -15.11 4.20
CA LEU A 23 7.83 -15.66 5.27
C LEU A 23 8.75 -16.10 6.42
N ARG A 24 8.45 -15.63 7.63
CA ARG A 24 9.15 -16.04 8.85
C ARG A 24 8.85 -17.50 9.14
N SER A 25 9.77 -18.17 9.81
CA SER A 25 9.58 -19.55 10.28
C SER A 25 9.28 -19.62 11.77
N GLY A 26 8.64 -20.70 12.21
CA GLY A 26 8.31 -20.93 13.62
C GLY A 26 6.90 -20.46 14.00
N THR A 27 6.73 -20.13 15.29
CA THR A 27 5.43 -19.76 15.87
C THR A 27 5.39 -18.33 16.38
N ARG A 28 4.21 -17.72 16.33
CA ARG A 28 3.96 -16.37 16.83
C ARG A 28 3.97 -16.40 18.35
N GLU A 29 4.84 -15.58 18.94
CA GLU A 29 4.96 -15.42 20.40
C GLU A 29 3.79 -14.61 21.01
N SER A 30 3.07 -13.86 20.18
CA SER A 30 1.96 -13.00 20.61
C SER A 30 0.90 -12.85 19.51
N GLY A 31 -0.16 -12.08 19.79
CA GLY A 31 -1.27 -11.89 18.86
C GLY A 31 -2.14 -13.15 18.74
N PRO A 32 -2.56 -13.57 17.52
CA PRO A 32 -3.42 -14.73 17.34
C PRO A 32 -2.73 -16.08 17.61
N GLY A 33 -1.42 -16.12 17.87
CA GLY A 33 -0.66 -17.36 18.04
C GLY A 33 -0.52 -18.15 16.74
N GLY A 34 -0.14 -19.44 16.84
CA GLY A 34 0.02 -20.33 15.68
C GLY A 34 1.34 -20.15 14.92
N GLU A 35 1.51 -20.89 13.81
CA GLU A 35 2.69 -20.81 12.93
C GLU A 35 2.63 -19.58 12.03
N TYR A 36 3.78 -19.00 11.68
CA TYR A 36 3.87 -17.98 10.65
C TYR A 36 3.47 -18.59 9.29
N ASP A 37 2.21 -18.42 8.91
CA ASP A 37 1.59 -19.05 7.73
C ASP A 37 1.30 -18.06 6.59
N GLY A 38 1.68 -16.79 6.78
CA GLY A 38 1.57 -15.73 5.80
C GLY A 38 0.24 -14.98 5.84
N THR A 39 -0.66 -15.36 6.75
CA THR A 39 -1.97 -14.72 6.95
C THR A 39 -1.83 -13.27 7.41
N PHE A 40 -0.83 -12.97 8.24
CA PHE A 40 -0.67 -11.65 8.86
C PHE A 40 0.55 -10.92 8.31
N ARG A 41 0.47 -9.58 8.36
CA ARG A 41 1.55 -8.69 7.96
C ARG A 41 2.85 -8.98 8.73
N GLU A 42 2.70 -9.36 9.99
CA GLU A 42 3.77 -9.66 10.95
C GLU A 42 4.46 -11.01 10.68
N ASP A 43 3.89 -11.84 9.80
CA ASP A 43 4.48 -13.11 9.39
C ASP A 43 5.59 -12.93 8.38
N TRP A 44 5.68 -11.76 7.76
CA TRP A 44 6.65 -11.47 6.72
C TRP A 44 7.73 -10.55 7.25
N GLN A 45 8.97 -10.84 6.90
CA GLN A 45 10.13 -9.99 7.18
C GLN A 45 10.74 -9.45 5.89
N TYR A 46 11.16 -8.21 5.91
CA TYR A 46 11.91 -7.63 4.80
C TYR A 46 13.35 -8.12 4.84
N VAL A 47 13.84 -8.64 3.72
CA VAL A 47 15.22 -9.13 3.58
C VAL A 47 15.85 -8.39 2.41
N ALA A 48 16.61 -7.33 2.71
CA ALA A 48 17.18 -6.48 1.67
C ALA A 48 18.01 -7.28 0.65
N GLY A 49 17.63 -7.19 -0.62
CA GLY A 49 18.31 -7.86 -1.73
C GLY A 49 17.94 -9.32 -1.94
N SER A 50 16.90 -9.85 -1.26
CA SER A 50 16.37 -11.19 -1.57
C SER A 50 15.54 -11.23 -2.87
N GLY A 51 15.02 -10.09 -3.32
CA GLY A 51 14.40 -9.90 -4.62
C GLY A 51 14.79 -8.56 -5.26
N ASP A 52 13.97 -8.10 -6.22
CA ASP A 52 14.20 -6.87 -6.98
C ASP A 52 13.63 -5.62 -6.31
N LEU A 53 12.56 -5.79 -5.53
CA LEU A 53 11.77 -4.69 -4.97
C LEU A 53 12.21 -4.35 -3.55
N ASP A 54 12.13 -3.08 -3.21
CA ASP A 54 12.45 -2.57 -1.88
C ASP A 54 11.34 -2.83 -0.85
N GLN A 55 11.53 -2.35 0.37
CA GLN A 55 10.59 -2.48 1.48
C GLN A 55 9.18 -1.90 1.21
N CYS A 56 9.05 -0.95 0.27
CA CYS A 56 7.77 -0.37 -0.12
C CYS A 56 7.12 -1.08 -1.32
N ASN A 57 7.73 -2.16 -1.82
CA ASN A 57 7.35 -2.84 -3.07
C ASN A 57 7.58 -1.98 -4.32
N GLY A 58 8.65 -1.18 -4.31
CA GLY A 58 9.05 -0.38 -5.47
C GLY A 58 10.53 -0.52 -5.80
N ARG A 59 10.95 0.11 -6.89
CA ARG A 59 12.36 0.22 -7.27
C ARG A 59 12.58 1.45 -8.17
N PHE A 60 13.82 1.87 -8.31
CA PHE A 60 14.23 2.82 -9.35
C PHE A 60 14.55 2.07 -10.63
N GLY A 61 13.99 2.48 -11.77
CA GLY A 61 14.24 1.84 -13.05
C GLY A 61 13.63 2.58 -14.23
N ILE A 62 14.03 2.18 -15.43
CA ILE A 62 13.54 2.74 -16.70
C ILE A 62 12.13 2.21 -17.00
N THR A 63 11.26 3.08 -17.47
CA THR A 63 9.93 2.71 -18.01
C THR A 63 9.73 3.39 -19.38
N PRO A 64 8.74 2.97 -20.19
CA PRO A 64 8.47 3.60 -21.48
C PRO A 64 8.21 5.10 -21.38
N GLU A 65 7.60 5.56 -20.28
CA GLU A 65 7.30 6.97 -20.04
C GLU A 65 8.50 7.75 -19.48
N PHE A 66 9.43 7.05 -18.81
CA PHE A 66 10.57 7.63 -18.10
C PHE A 66 11.89 6.94 -18.52
N PRO A 67 12.44 7.30 -19.70
CA PRO A 67 13.65 6.67 -20.25
C PRO A 67 14.92 6.95 -19.43
N GLU A 68 14.93 8.03 -18.64
CA GLU A 68 16.03 8.36 -17.71
C GLU A 68 15.89 7.64 -16.35
N GLY A 69 14.81 6.89 -16.16
CA GLY A 69 14.49 6.19 -14.93
C GLY A 69 13.66 7.02 -13.95
N ILE A 70 12.80 6.33 -13.22
CA ILE A 70 12.00 6.88 -12.14
C ILE A 70 11.83 5.83 -11.05
N TYR A 71 11.66 6.26 -9.80
CA TYR A 71 11.14 5.38 -8.77
C TYR A 71 9.68 5.03 -9.07
N HIS A 72 9.31 3.77 -8.91
CA HIS A 72 7.95 3.31 -9.15
C HIS A 72 7.62 2.08 -8.31
N TYR A 73 6.34 1.92 -8.00
CA TYR A 73 5.83 0.79 -7.23
C TYR A 73 5.29 -0.30 -8.13
N TYR A 74 5.18 -1.50 -7.56
CA TYR A 74 4.53 -2.63 -8.20
C TYR A 74 3.36 -3.17 -7.36
N LEU A 75 2.33 -3.62 -8.07
CA LEU A 75 1.36 -4.61 -7.62
C LEU A 75 1.90 -5.98 -8.04
N THR A 76 2.02 -6.90 -7.10
CA THR A 76 2.66 -8.21 -7.31
C THR A 76 1.68 -9.35 -7.08
N GLU A 77 1.98 -10.52 -7.63
CA GLU A 77 1.22 -11.75 -7.37
C GLU A 77 1.57 -12.38 -6.02
N ASP A 78 2.76 -12.08 -5.49
CA ASP A 78 3.24 -12.51 -4.18
C ASP A 78 3.29 -11.36 -3.17
N TYR A 79 3.48 -11.71 -1.90
CA TYR A 79 3.58 -10.74 -0.84
C TYR A 79 4.81 -9.82 -1.01
N PRO A 80 4.66 -8.49 -0.87
CA PRO A 80 3.43 -7.77 -0.56
C PRO A 80 2.65 -7.38 -1.83
N TYR A 81 1.42 -7.89 -1.97
CA TYR A 81 0.56 -7.68 -3.15
C TYR A 81 0.33 -6.20 -3.54
N ILE A 82 0.35 -5.32 -2.54
CA ILE A 82 0.21 -3.87 -2.70
C ILE A 82 1.35 -3.14 -1.97
N PRO A 83 1.77 -1.95 -2.44
CA PRO A 83 2.80 -1.15 -1.78
C PRO A 83 2.50 -0.90 -0.30
N ARG A 84 3.50 -1.11 0.56
CA ARG A 84 3.36 -1.05 2.02
C ARG A 84 3.68 0.30 2.63
N CYS A 85 4.37 1.14 1.89
CA CYS A 85 4.74 2.48 2.26
C CYS A 85 4.81 3.38 1.03
N VAL A 86 4.94 4.67 1.31
CA VAL A 86 5.32 5.69 0.35
C VAL A 86 6.80 5.99 0.52
N TRP A 87 7.50 6.18 -0.59
CA TRP A 87 8.91 6.51 -0.71
C TRP A 87 9.10 8.02 -0.54
N GLY A 88 8.19 8.80 -1.12
CA GLY A 88 8.17 10.25 -1.01
C GLY A 88 7.25 10.80 0.07
N THR A 89 6.97 12.10 -0.02
CA THR A 89 5.99 12.76 0.85
C THR A 89 4.61 12.73 0.19
N PRO A 90 3.58 12.12 0.82
CA PRO A 90 2.23 12.16 0.30
C PRO A 90 1.69 13.57 0.17
N ASP A 91 0.94 13.83 -0.91
CA ASP A 91 0.21 15.06 -1.06
C ASP A 91 -0.81 15.24 0.08
N SER A 92 -0.98 16.50 0.50
CA SER A 92 -1.84 16.85 1.62
C SER A 92 -3.31 16.44 1.43
N SER A 93 -3.77 16.29 0.20
CA SER A 93 -5.11 15.83 -0.14
C SER A 93 -5.39 14.38 0.29
N PHE A 94 -4.35 13.55 0.44
CA PHE A 94 -4.45 12.18 0.96
C PHE A 94 -4.49 12.12 2.48
N ARG A 95 -4.25 13.23 3.18
CA ARG A 95 -4.41 13.28 4.63
C ARG A 95 -5.88 13.17 4.94
N GLN A 96 -6.24 12.12 5.68
CA GLN A 96 -7.58 12.00 6.22
C GLN A 96 -7.86 13.26 7.04
N ARG A 97 -8.92 14.00 6.67
CA ARG A 97 -9.38 15.11 7.49
C ARG A 97 -9.65 14.53 8.86
N ARG A 98 -8.86 14.92 9.86
CA ARG A 98 -9.17 14.60 11.25
C ARG A 98 -10.63 14.96 11.46
N ALA A 99 -11.45 13.99 11.86
CA ALA A 99 -12.78 14.27 12.36
C ALA A 99 -12.61 15.10 13.64
N GLY A 100 -12.46 16.41 13.49
CA GLY A 100 -12.58 17.34 14.59
C GLY A 100 -14.04 17.37 15.00
N GLY A 101 -14.35 16.87 16.20
CA GLY A 101 -15.58 17.28 16.89
C GLY A 101 -15.47 18.73 17.37
N PRO A 102 -16.50 19.31 18.01
CA PRO A 102 -17.94 19.10 17.87
C PRO A 102 -18.54 20.31 17.12
N GLY A 103 -19.05 20.10 15.90
CA GLY A 103 -19.58 21.21 15.10
C GLY A 103 -20.20 20.76 13.79
N GLY A 104 -20.93 19.65 13.80
CA GLY A 104 -21.68 19.22 12.62
C GLY A 104 -22.72 20.29 12.27
N PRO A 105 -22.89 20.64 10.97
CA PRO A 105 -23.95 21.54 10.57
C PRO A 105 -25.29 20.91 10.96
N ARG A 106 -26.08 21.64 11.76
CA ARG A 106 -27.44 21.24 12.12
C ARG A 106 -28.25 21.11 10.84
N PHE A 107 -28.46 19.89 10.37
CA PHE A 107 -29.50 19.60 9.39
C PHE A 107 -30.84 19.96 10.03
N ARG A 108 -31.32 21.18 9.79
CA ARG A 108 -32.73 21.51 10.00
C ARG A 108 -33.51 20.54 9.13
N ARG A 109 -34.23 19.60 9.75
CA ARG A 109 -35.20 18.74 9.08
C ARG A 109 -36.15 19.64 8.31
N ARG A 110 -35.96 19.75 6.99
CA ARG A 110 -36.96 20.30 6.09
C ARG A 110 -37.97 19.19 5.87
N THR A 111 -39.13 19.32 6.49
CA THR A 111 -40.30 18.47 6.20
C THR A 111 -40.57 18.53 4.69
N PRO A 112 -40.72 17.39 4.00
CA PRO A 112 -41.06 17.41 2.58
C PRO A 112 -42.49 17.93 2.39
N PRO A 113 -42.78 18.70 1.32
CA PRO A 113 -44.11 19.22 1.08
C PRO A 113 -45.07 18.08 0.71
N ARG A 114 -46.26 18.09 1.31
CA ARG A 114 -47.38 17.24 0.90
C ARG A 114 -47.78 17.61 -0.53
N ARG A 115 -47.81 16.62 -1.43
CA ARG A 115 -48.52 16.75 -2.71
C ARG A 115 -50.00 16.44 -2.46
N TYR A 116 -50.85 17.22 -3.13
CA TYR A 116 -52.31 17.10 -3.13
C TYR A 116 -52.77 15.75 -3.68
#